data_AF-A0A7C5CJB4-F1
#
_entry.id   AF-A0A7C5CJB4-F1
#
_cell.length_a   1.000
_cell.length_b   1.000
_cell.length_c   1.000
_cell.angle_alpha   90.00
_cell.angle_beta   90.00
_cell.angle_gamma   90.00
#
_symmetry.space_group_name_H-M   'P 1'
#
loop_
_entity.id
_entity.type
_entity.pdbx_description
1 polymer ?
#
loop_
_entity_poly.entity_id
_entity_poly.type
_entity_poly.pdbx_seq_one_letter_code
_entity_poly.pdbx_strand_id
1 'polypeptide(L)'
;MRHRSIFAGSLGIARGSYGIEPVEMGFGERDLYDKPKVGRVDVIAHELCAAAALVMKQESQGIPVALIRGVNYKKCECRYSERMENIEEYAKALKYIIKHTFRVLGLNIYLKHNYR
;
A
#
# COMPACT_ATOMS: atom_id res chain seq x y z
N MET A 1 -26.82 -6.45 -13.81
CA MET A 1 -25.71 -6.95 -12.96
C MET A 1 -25.33 -5.81 -12.01
N ARG A 2 -25.68 -5.89 -10.71
CA ARG A 2 -25.32 -4.84 -9.74
C ARG A 2 -23.93 -5.14 -9.19
N HIS A 3 -22.94 -4.35 -9.59
CA HIS A 3 -21.61 -4.39 -8.99
C HIS A 3 -21.73 -3.86 -7.56
N ARG A 4 -21.94 -4.76 -6.59
CA ARG A 4 -21.63 -4.43 -5.19
C ARG A 4 -20.12 -4.46 -5.05
N SER A 5 -19.57 -3.44 -4.39
CA SER A 5 -18.24 -3.54 -3.80
C SER A 5 -18.16 -4.86 -3.03
N ILE A 6 -17.10 -5.63 -3.27
CA ILE A 6 -16.78 -6.87 -2.53
C ILE A 6 -16.52 -6.61 -1.05
N PHE A 7 -16.27 -5.34 -0.68
CA PHE A 7 -16.15 -4.87 0.69
C PHE A 7 -17.42 -4.15 1.14
N ALA A 8 -18.01 -4.62 2.24
CA ALA A 8 -19.04 -3.92 3.00
C ALA A 8 -18.57 -3.81 4.46
N GLY A 9 -18.14 -2.62 4.88
CA GLY A 9 -17.67 -2.38 6.26
C GLY A 9 -16.75 -1.17 6.40
N SER A 10 -16.43 -0.84 7.64
CA SER A 10 -15.46 0.20 8.02
C SER A 10 -14.13 -0.42 8.44
N LEU A 11 -13.02 0.31 8.25
CA LEU A 11 -11.69 -0.12 8.66
C LEU A 11 -10.91 1.08 9.24
N GLY A 12 -10.16 0.84 10.30
CA GLY A 12 -9.21 1.82 10.84
C GLY A 12 -8.00 1.97 9.92
N ILE A 13 -7.68 3.21 9.54
CA ILE A 13 -6.51 3.53 8.71
C ILE A 13 -5.61 4.45 9.52
N ALA A 14 -4.37 4.01 9.75
CA ALA A 14 -3.37 4.85 10.40
C ALA A 14 -3.10 6.13 9.59
N ARG A 15 -3.16 7.28 10.27
CA ARG A 15 -2.85 8.58 9.65
C ARG A 15 -1.40 9.02 9.88
N GLY A 16 -0.75 8.47 10.91
CA GLY A 16 0.64 8.73 11.24
C GLY A 16 1.17 7.67 12.21
N SER A 17 2.49 7.61 12.30
CA SER A 17 3.24 6.74 13.20
C SER A 17 4.53 7.44 13.60
N TYR A 18 5.07 7.08 14.77
CA TYR A 18 6.36 7.59 15.24
C TYR A 18 7.12 6.47 15.95
N GLY A 19 8.45 6.42 15.75
CA GLY A 19 9.32 5.44 16.39
C GLY A 19 9.17 4.01 15.86
N ILE A 20 8.40 3.80 14.79
CA ILE A 20 8.13 2.49 14.16
C ILE A 20 8.30 2.61 12.64
N GLU A 21 8.94 1.62 12.03
CA GLU A 21 8.98 1.40 10.58
C GLU A 21 7.55 1.14 10.08
N PRO A 22 6.92 2.08 9.35
CA PRO A 22 5.53 1.94 8.96
C PRO A 22 5.30 0.84 7.92
N VAL A 23 6.33 0.47 7.15
CA VAL A 23 6.22 -0.50 6.06
C VAL A 23 7.36 -1.51 6.13
N GLU A 24 7.00 -2.78 6.32
CA GLU A 24 7.95 -3.89 6.29
C GLU A 24 7.95 -4.56 4.91
N MET A 25 9.10 -4.49 4.24
CA MET A 25 9.32 -5.18 2.97
C MET A 25 9.97 -6.53 3.25
N GLY A 26 9.21 -7.62 3.06
CA GLY A 26 9.70 -8.99 3.20
C GLY A 26 10.06 -9.66 1.87
N PHE A 27 10.31 -8.86 0.82
CA PHE A 27 10.62 -9.38 -0.51
C PHE A 27 11.96 -10.12 -0.50
N GLY A 28 11.98 -11.35 -1.00
CA GLY A 28 13.19 -12.17 -1.07
C GLY A 28 13.57 -12.87 0.24
N GLU A 29 12.85 -12.65 1.35
CA GLU A 29 13.02 -13.47 2.54
C GLU A 29 12.63 -14.92 2.27
N ARG A 30 13.37 -15.87 2.85
CA ARG A 30 13.06 -17.30 2.77
C ARG A 30 11.83 -17.62 3.61
N ASP A 31 10.91 -18.40 3.04
CA ASP A 31 9.78 -18.97 3.77
C ASP A 31 10.15 -20.25 4.52
N LEU A 32 9.17 -20.91 5.13
CA LEU A 32 9.37 -22.17 5.85
C LEU A 32 9.89 -23.33 4.98
N TYR A 33 9.78 -23.21 3.65
CA TYR A 33 10.23 -24.19 2.67
C TYR A 33 11.44 -23.70 1.87
N ASP A 34 12.15 -22.69 2.41
CA ASP A 34 13.36 -22.12 1.84
C ASP A 34 13.16 -21.44 0.47
N LYS A 35 11.91 -21.09 0.13
CA LYS A 35 11.58 -20.40 -1.12
C LYS A 35 11.59 -18.88 -0.91
N PRO A 36 12.11 -18.09 -1.86
CA PRO A 36 12.05 -16.64 -1.75
C PRO A 36 10.60 -16.16 -1.84
N LYS A 37 10.16 -15.36 -0.89
CA LYS A 37 8.84 -14.73 -0.91
C LYS A 37 8.74 -13.74 -2.06
N VAL A 38 7.81 -13.99 -2.97
CA VAL A 38 7.47 -13.10 -4.08
C VAL A 38 6.32 -12.19 -3.63
N GLY A 39 6.66 -11.00 -3.13
CA GLY A 39 5.69 -9.94 -2.84
C GLY A 39 5.12 -9.97 -1.42
N ARG A 40 5.79 -9.27 -0.50
CA ARG A 40 5.26 -8.93 0.82
C ARG A 40 5.63 -7.49 1.15
N VAL A 41 4.62 -6.65 1.29
CA VAL A 41 4.71 -5.27 1.75
C VAL A 41 3.66 -5.12 2.83
N ASP A 42 4.07 -5.33 4.07
CA ASP A 42 3.18 -5.28 5.23
C ASP A 42 3.20 -3.87 5.79
N VAL A 43 2.06 -3.18 5.79
CA VAL A 43 1.94 -1.82 6.33
C VAL A 43 1.63 -1.92 7.81
N ILE A 44 2.67 -2.20 8.61
CA ILE A 44 2.60 -2.46 10.05
C ILE A 44 1.76 -1.39 10.79
N ALA A 45 1.90 -0.12 10.40
CA ALA A 45 1.12 0.96 11.01
C ALA A 45 -0.40 0.77 10.84
N HIS A 46 -0.86 0.34 9.66
CA HIS A 46 -2.28 0.08 9.40
C HIS A 46 -2.77 -1.19 10.10
N GLU A 47 -1.95 -2.23 10.19
CA GLU A 47 -2.30 -3.46 10.93
C GLU A 47 -2.51 -3.18 12.42
N LEU A 48 -1.60 -2.42 13.04
CA LEU A 48 -1.74 -1.99 14.43
C LEU A 48 -2.96 -1.11 14.64
N CYS A 49 -3.24 -0.19 13.70
CA CYS A 49 -4.43 0.64 13.76
C CYS A 49 -5.73 -0.18 13.64
N ALA A 50 -5.77 -1.17 12.77
CA ALA A 50 -6.91 -2.07 12.62
C ALA A 50 -7.12 -2.90 13.91
N ALA A 51 -6.04 -3.42 14.51
CA ALA A 51 -6.11 -4.13 15.78
C ALA A 51 -6.61 -3.23 16.92
N ALA A 52 -6.10 -2.00 17.03
CA ALA A 52 -6.56 -1.01 18.01
C ALA A 52 -8.05 -0.66 17.80
N ALA A 53 -8.49 -0.50 16.55
CA ALA A 53 -9.87 -0.17 16.21
C ALA A 53 -10.88 -1.25 16.66
N LEU A 54 -10.48 -2.52 16.72
CA LEU A 54 -11.35 -3.59 17.25
C LEU A 54 -11.64 -3.42 18.74
N VAL A 55 -10.66 -2.97 19.51
CA VAL A 55 -10.79 -2.75 20.96
C VAL A 55 -11.47 -1.43 21.26
N MET A 56 -11.09 -0.37 20.55
CA MET A 56 -11.71 0.96 20.65
C MET A 56 -13.18 0.93 20.21
N LYS A 57 -13.51 0.02 19.28
CA LYS A 57 -14.80 -0.06 18.57
C LYS A 57 -15.14 1.26 17.88
N GLN A 58 -16.36 1.37 17.34
CA GLN A 58 -16.88 2.59 16.72
C GLN A 58 -17.95 3.23 17.60
N GLU A 59 -18.32 4.48 17.30
CA GLU A 59 -19.43 5.22 17.93
C GLU A 59 -19.19 5.58 19.41
N SER A 60 -20.21 5.40 20.27
CA SER A 60 -20.27 5.93 21.64
C SER A 60 -19.54 5.07 22.68
N GLN A 61 -18.65 4.18 22.26
CA GLN A 61 -18.00 3.21 23.15
C GLN A 61 -17.02 3.87 24.13
N GLY A 62 -16.55 5.09 23.84
CA GLY A 62 -15.79 5.91 24.79
C GLY A 62 -14.37 5.41 25.08
N ILE A 63 -13.80 4.57 24.21
CA ILE A 63 -12.44 4.04 24.35
C ILE A 63 -11.54 4.67 23.26
N PRO A 64 -10.83 5.77 23.56
CA PRO A 64 -10.07 6.51 22.54
C PRO A 64 -8.63 6.01 22.33
N VAL A 65 -8.12 5.13 23.19
CA VAL A 65 -6.72 4.68 23.18
C VAL A 65 -6.65 3.18 23.45
N ALA A 66 -5.81 2.48 22.70
CA ALA A 66 -5.46 1.09 22.91
C ALA A 66 -3.94 0.93 23.07
N LEU A 67 -3.50 0.14 24.04
CA LEU A 67 -2.10 -0.23 24.22
C LEU A 67 -1.87 -1.64 23.70
N ILE A 68 -1.01 -1.77 22.69
CA ILE A 68 -0.61 -3.06 22.12
C ILE A 68 0.80 -3.39 22.62
N ARG A 69 0.99 -4.60 23.15
CA ARG A 69 2.28 -5.11 23.66
C ARG A 69 2.66 -6.40 22.96
N GLY A 70 3.97 -6.70 22.92
CA GLY A 70 4.51 -7.94 22.33
C GLY A 70 4.66 -7.90 20.80
N VAL A 71 4.47 -6.74 20.17
CA VAL A 71 4.70 -6.57 18.73
C VAL A 71 6.20 -6.46 18.48
N ASN A 72 6.73 -7.31 17.61
CA ASN A 72 8.08 -7.14 17.08
C ASN A 72 8.02 -6.19 15.89
N TYR A 73 8.67 -5.03 16.00
CA TYR A 73 8.74 -4.03 14.94
C TYR A 73 10.11 -3.39 14.89
N LYS A 74 10.51 -2.91 13.71
CA LYS A 74 11.74 -2.14 13.53
C LYS A 74 11.48 -0.70 13.96
N LYS A 75 12.40 -0.12 14.73
CA LYS A 75 12.34 1.32 15.06
C LYS A 75 12.74 2.14 13.83
N CYS A 76 12.00 3.21 13.57
CA CYS A 76 12.33 4.16 12.52
C CYS A 76 11.92 5.57 12.93
N GLU A 77 12.75 6.56 12.58
CA GLU A 77 12.39 7.98 12.59
C GLU A 77 12.34 8.51 11.15
N CYS A 78 11.64 7.76 10.30
CA CYS A 78 11.49 8.05 8.88
C CYS A 78 10.06 8.50 8.55
N ARG A 79 9.92 9.18 7.42
CA ARG A 79 8.60 9.50 6.86
C ARG A 79 8.07 8.33 6.07
N TYR A 80 6.75 8.12 6.10
CA TYR A 80 6.09 7.10 5.27
C TYR A 80 6.47 7.21 3.78
N SER A 81 6.62 8.43 3.27
CA SER A 81 6.99 8.70 1.88
C SER A 81 8.39 8.23 1.50
N GLU A 82 9.36 8.32 2.42
CA GLU A 82 10.73 7.84 2.20
C GLU A 82 10.75 6.32 2.03
N ARG A 83 9.81 5.63 2.68
CA ARG A 83 9.72 4.18 2.58
C ARG A 83 8.97 3.68 1.35
N MET A 84 8.14 4.54 0.76
CA MET A 84 7.43 4.31 -0.50
C MET A 84 8.26 4.70 -1.73
N GLU A 85 9.58 4.87 -1.57
CA GLU A 85 10.52 5.09 -2.65
C GLU A 85 10.38 4.00 -3.70
N ASN A 86 9.66 4.34 -4.75
CA ASN A 86 9.58 3.72 -6.07
C ASN A 86 8.31 4.16 -6.82
N ILE A 87 7.34 4.83 -6.19
CA ILE A 87 6.13 5.30 -6.89
C ILE A 87 6.49 6.23 -8.06
N GLU A 88 7.42 7.16 -7.87
CA GLU A 88 7.88 8.04 -8.95
C GLU A 88 8.66 7.29 -10.04
N GLU A 89 9.48 6.32 -9.64
CA GLU A 89 10.26 5.50 -10.56
C GLU A 89 9.37 4.57 -11.39
N TYR A 90 8.37 3.92 -10.77
CA TYR A 90 7.33 3.16 -11.44
C TYR A 90 6.48 4.03 -12.36
N ALA A 91 6.11 5.25 -11.95
CA ALA A 91 5.36 6.17 -12.81
C ALA A 91 6.18 6.56 -14.04
N LYS A 92 7.49 6.77 -13.87
CA LYS A 92 8.41 7.04 -14.98
C LYS A 92 8.53 5.83 -15.90
N ALA A 93 8.72 4.63 -15.36
CA ALA A 93 8.75 3.38 -16.12
C ALA A 93 7.45 3.15 -16.89
N LEU A 94 6.29 3.36 -16.25
CA LEU A 94 4.97 3.26 -16.86
C LEU A 94 4.82 4.26 -18.02
N LYS A 95 5.27 5.51 -17.83
CA LYS A 95 5.27 6.52 -18.90
C LYS A 95 6.10 6.09 -20.10
N TYR A 96 7.26 5.47 -19.87
CA TYR A 96 8.08 4.91 -20.95
C TYR A 96 7.39 3.73 -21.63
N ILE A 97 6.84 2.79 -20.87
CA ILE A 97 6.10 1.63 -21.40
C ILE A 97 4.96 2.12 -22.29
N ILE A 98 4.10 3.01 -21.79
CA ILE A 98 2.98 3.59 -22.55
C ILE A 98 3.51 4.25 -23.83
N LYS A 99 4.51 5.13 -23.74
CA LYS A 99 5.08 5.83 -24.91
C LYS A 99 5.59 4.85 -25.97
N HIS A 100 6.29 3.80 -25.56
CA HIS A 100 6.81 2.78 -26.47
C HIS A 100 5.71 1.92 -27.06
N THR A 101 4.72 1.52 -26.27
CA THR A 101 3.53 0.79 -26.73
C THR A 101 2.76 1.59 -27.79
N PHE A 102 2.52 2.88 -27.57
CA PHE A 102 1.91 3.77 -28.57
C PHE A 102 2.73 3.88 -29.86
N ARG A 103 4.07 3.89 -29.75
CA ARG A 103 4.98 3.94 -30.91
C ARG A 103 4.95 2.64 -31.72
N VAL A 104 4.97 1.48 -31.06
CA VAL A 104 5.01 0.16 -31.71
C VAL A 104 3.66 -0.19 -32.34
N LEU A 105 2.55 0.13 -31.67
CA LEU A 105 1.20 -0.14 -32.18
C LEU A 105 0.75 0.86 -33.27
N GLY A 106 1.55 1.87 -33.62
CA GLY A 106 1.22 2.83 -34.67
C GLY A 106 -0.01 3.71 -34.36
N LEU A 107 -0.44 3.78 -33.10
CA LEU A 107 -1.61 4.56 -32.66
C LEU A 107 -1.46 6.07 -32.86
N ASN A 108 -0.26 6.57 -33.18
CA ASN A 108 -0.02 7.93 -33.68
C ASN A 108 -0.84 8.26 -34.95
N ILE A 109 -1.26 7.25 -35.71
CA ILE A 109 -2.05 7.42 -36.93
C ILE A 109 -3.51 7.79 -36.61
N TYR A 110 -4.05 7.31 -35.47
CA TYR A 110 -5.45 7.56 -35.07
C TYR A 110 -5.70 8.94 -34.46
N LEU A 111 -4.70 9.52 -33.77
CA LEU A 111 -4.82 10.86 -33.18
C LEU A 111 -4.82 11.98 -34.24
N LYS A 112 -4.16 11.77 -35.38
CA LYS A 112 -4.18 12.73 -36.50
C LYS A 112 -5.47 12.69 -37.33
N HIS A 113 -6.25 11.60 -37.27
CA HIS A 113 -7.46 11.42 -38.09
C HIS A 113 -8.74 11.96 -37.42
N ASN A 114 -8.71 12.31 -36.13
CA ASN A 114 -9.86 12.84 -35.38
C ASN A 114 -9.76 14.35 -35.05
N TYR A 115 -8.77 15.05 -35.64
CA TYR A 115 -8.60 16.51 -35.58
C TYR A 115 -8.67 17.13 -36.99
N ARG A 116 -9.63 16.68 -37.80
CA ARG A 116 -10.02 17.31 -39.07
C ARG A 116 -11.54 17.38 -39.16
#